data_AF-A0A1V4MXQ7-F1
#
_entry.id   AF-A0A1V4MXQ7-F1
#
_cell.length_a   1.000
_cell.length_b   1.000
_cell.length_c   1.000
_cell.angle_alpha   90.00
_cell.angle_beta   90.00
_cell.angle_gamma   90.00
#
_symmetry.space_group_name_H-M   'P 1'
#
loop_
_entity.id
_entity.type
_entity.pdbx_description
1 polymer ?
#
loop_
_entity_poly.entity_id
_entity_poly.type
_entity_poly.pdbx_seq_one_letter_code
_entity_poly.pdbx_strand_id
1 'polypeptide(L)'
;MHLASLLEDDLTGSAAERMVLMDHTTSGGVQLRQEVKEALNLLMKRAVLSLPLLGLSVYLLIPLRPLSFFSSLPLVIVGTLLVGPLSTIFAEPTGSVFNPRGKTGRPHLAFSLPESRIMNGEYREALKLYREMLEVDPRRLEVYIRILELAFEDMKEPQVALETFREGMRNLSNQRGRDILSEEYRRLRAGYRG
;
A
#
# COMPACT_ATOMS: atom_id res chain seq x y z
N MET A 1 7.53 -68.45 8.87
CA MET A 1 8.19 -67.49 9.79
C MET A 1 8.59 -66.18 9.09
N HIS A 2 7.78 -65.65 8.15
CA HIS A 2 8.12 -64.39 7.44
C HIS A 2 7.01 -63.33 7.44
N LEU A 3 5.86 -63.61 8.04
CA LEU A 3 4.72 -62.68 8.11
C LEU A 3 4.57 -61.99 9.48
N ALA A 4 5.33 -62.41 10.50
CA ALA A 4 5.29 -61.78 11.82
C ALA A 4 6.20 -60.54 11.90
N SER A 5 7.31 -60.51 11.17
CA SER A 5 8.26 -59.39 11.21
C SER A 5 7.78 -58.13 10.48
N LEU A 6 6.82 -58.25 9.56
CA LEU A 6 6.29 -57.11 8.79
C LEU A 6 5.22 -56.30 9.55
N LEU A 7 4.66 -56.84 10.64
CA LEU A 7 3.65 -56.15 11.45
C LEU A 7 4.25 -55.38 12.63
N GLU A 8 5.51 -55.67 13.02
CA GLU A 8 6.21 -55.00 14.12
C GLU A 8 6.88 -53.68 13.68
N ASP A 9 7.27 -53.55 12.40
CA ASP A 9 7.88 -52.33 11.87
C ASP A 9 6.88 -51.17 11.70
N ASP A 10 5.61 -51.46 11.43
CA ASP A 10 4.59 -50.41 11.19
C ASP A 10 4.13 -49.71 12.49
N LEU A 11 4.20 -50.43 13.63
CA LEU A 11 3.84 -49.90 14.94
C LEU A 11 4.93 -48.99 15.53
N THR A 12 6.20 -49.22 15.20
CA THR A 12 7.32 -48.43 15.71
C THR A 12 7.50 -47.11 14.97
N GLY A 13 7.19 -47.06 13.66
CA GLY A 13 7.18 -45.81 12.87
C GLY A 13 6.11 -44.81 13.33
N SER A 14 4.89 -45.29 13.64
CA SER A 14 3.76 -44.45 14.06
C SER A 14 3.95 -43.82 15.45
N ALA A 15 4.66 -44.52 16.35
CA ALA A 15 4.97 -43.99 17.68
C ALA A 15 6.06 -42.89 17.64
N ALA A 16 7.06 -43.04 16.77
CA ALA A 16 8.14 -42.07 16.62
C ALA A 16 7.67 -40.74 15.99
N GLU A 17 6.79 -40.77 14.98
CA GLU A 17 6.21 -39.56 14.39
C GLU A 17 5.30 -38.80 15.38
N ARG A 18 4.59 -39.53 16.24
CA ARG A 18 3.76 -38.93 17.29
C ARG A 18 4.56 -38.27 18.40
N MET A 19 5.82 -38.69 18.61
CA MET A 19 6.69 -38.11 19.64
C MET A 19 7.36 -36.80 19.18
N VAL A 20 7.59 -36.63 17.88
CA VAL A 20 8.15 -35.38 17.29
C VAL A 20 7.08 -34.27 17.21
N LEU A 21 5.82 -34.62 16.97
CA LEU A 21 4.71 -33.65 16.92
C LEU A 21 4.32 -33.07 18.28
N MET A 22 4.75 -33.68 19.39
CA MET A 22 4.36 -33.28 20.75
C MET A 22 5.34 -32.28 21.42
N ASP A 23 6.52 -32.05 20.82
CA ASP A 23 7.52 -31.09 21.33
C ASP A 23 7.31 -29.67 20.78
N HIS A 24 6.77 -29.54 19.57
CA HIS A 24 6.57 -28.24 18.92
C HIS A 24 5.44 -27.39 19.52
N THR A 25 4.47 -27.99 20.22
CA THR A 25 3.34 -27.25 20.81
C THR A 25 3.66 -26.59 22.15
N THR A 26 4.73 -27.01 22.82
CA THR A 26 5.10 -26.52 24.17
C THR A 26 5.98 -25.27 24.11
N SER A 27 6.82 -25.15 23.07
CA SER A 27 7.74 -24.01 22.88
C SER A 27 7.02 -22.70 22.51
N GLY A 28 5.95 -22.78 21.70
CA GLY A 28 5.19 -21.59 21.27
C GLY A 28 4.46 -20.85 22.40
N GLY A 29 4.00 -21.58 23.43
CA GLY A 29 3.29 -20.98 24.57
C GLY A 29 4.22 -20.19 25.51
N VAL A 30 5.50 -20.58 25.59
CA VAL A 30 6.50 -19.88 26.41
C VAL A 30 6.98 -18.61 25.71
N GLN A 31 7.20 -18.67 24.40
CA GLN A 31 7.56 -17.50 23.58
C GLN A 31 6.45 -16.43 23.58
N LEU A 32 5.19 -16.84 23.39
CA LEU A 32 4.05 -15.90 23.41
C LEU A 32 3.91 -15.18 24.75
N ARG A 33 4.16 -15.88 25.86
CA ARG A 33 4.12 -15.27 27.21
C ARG A 33 5.27 -14.28 27.43
N GLN A 34 6.42 -14.45 26.78
CA GLN A 34 7.53 -13.50 26.88
C GLN A 34 7.27 -12.24 26.06
N GLU A 35 6.81 -12.38 24.81
CA GLU A 35 6.47 -11.22 23.96
C GLU A 35 5.38 -10.35 24.57
N VAL A 36 4.34 -10.97 25.16
CA VAL A 36 3.27 -10.23 25.85
C VAL A 36 3.80 -9.48 27.07
N LYS A 37 4.73 -10.07 27.83
CA LYS A 37 5.35 -9.40 28.98
C LYS A 37 6.21 -8.21 28.55
N GLU A 38 6.96 -8.34 27.46
CA GLU A 38 7.79 -7.25 26.92
C GLU A 38 6.94 -6.12 26.37
N ALA A 39 5.89 -6.43 25.60
CA ALA A 39 4.93 -5.45 25.10
C ALA A 39 4.22 -4.70 26.24
N LEU A 40 3.82 -5.42 27.30
CA LEU A 40 3.18 -4.81 28.46
C LEU A 40 4.14 -3.87 29.23
N ASN A 41 5.41 -4.25 29.35
CA ASN A 41 6.42 -3.42 30.00
C ASN A 41 6.72 -2.15 29.19
N LEU A 42 6.75 -2.26 27.85
CA LEU A 42 6.87 -1.13 26.93
C LEU A 42 5.67 -0.17 27.03
N LEU A 43 4.45 -0.72 27.15
CA LEU A 43 3.23 0.08 27.34
C LEU A 43 3.20 0.77 28.71
N MET A 44 3.59 0.08 29.79
CA MET A 44 3.65 0.70 31.12
C MET A 44 4.64 1.86 31.19
N LYS A 45 5.83 1.72 30.60
CA LYS A 45 6.82 2.81 30.58
C LYS A 45 6.28 4.07 29.89
N ARG A 46 5.48 3.91 28.83
CA ARG A 46 4.83 5.03 28.13
C ARG A 46 3.70 5.64 28.96
N ALA A 47 2.90 4.82 29.63
CA ALA A 47 1.79 5.28 30.48
C ALA A 47 2.27 6.05 31.72
N VAL A 48 3.34 5.59 32.36
CA VAL A 48 3.97 6.26 33.52
C VAL A 48 4.50 7.65 33.14
N LEU A 49 4.99 7.81 31.89
CA LEU A 49 5.45 9.11 31.39
C LEU A 49 4.31 10.11 31.15
N SER A 50 3.11 9.64 30.75
CA SER A 50 1.96 10.51 30.47
C SER A 50 1.16 10.94 31.70
N LEU A 51 1.25 10.21 32.81
CA LEU A 51 0.52 10.47 34.06
C LEU A 51 0.84 11.84 34.70
N PRO A 52 2.11 12.27 34.85
CA PRO A 52 2.41 13.60 35.40
C PRO A 52 1.94 14.73 34.46
N LEU A 53 1.92 14.51 33.14
CA LEU A 53 1.43 15.48 32.17
C LEU A 53 -0.09 15.72 32.30
N LEU A 54 -0.87 14.66 32.53
CA LEU A 54 -2.31 14.76 32.77
C LEU A 54 -2.63 15.41 34.13
N GLY A 55 -1.85 15.06 35.17
CA GLY A 55 -1.98 15.72 36.47
C GLY A 55 -1.74 17.23 36.38
N LEU A 56 -0.70 17.62 35.64
CA LEU A 56 -0.38 19.03 35.40
C LEU A 56 -1.48 19.74 34.58
N SER A 57 -2.04 19.08 33.55
CA SER A 57 -3.12 19.69 32.74
C SER A 57 -4.39 19.93 33.54
N VAL A 58 -4.78 18.99 34.40
CA VAL A 58 -5.96 19.12 35.27
C VAL A 58 -5.71 20.17 36.35
N TYR A 59 -4.51 20.20 36.94
CA TYR A 59 -4.13 21.19 37.96
C TYR A 59 -4.15 22.63 37.40
N LEU A 60 -3.76 22.82 36.14
CA LEU A 60 -3.79 24.12 35.46
C LEU A 60 -5.22 24.60 35.13
N LEU A 61 -6.18 23.67 35.06
CA LEU A 61 -7.59 23.93 34.77
C LEU A 61 -8.42 24.30 36.01
N ILE A 62 -7.96 23.96 37.22
CA ILE A 62 -8.72 24.15 38.47
C ILE A 62 -8.80 25.63 38.95
N PRO A 63 -7.79 26.51 38.79
CA PRO A 63 -7.90 27.88 39.32
C PRO A 63 -8.63 28.86 38.40
N LEU A 64 -9.05 28.46 37.19
CA LEU A 64 -9.71 29.37 36.25
C LEU A 64 -11.22 29.18 36.22
N ARG A 65 -11.90 29.79 37.20
CA ARG A 65 -13.10 30.63 36.99
C ARG A 65 -13.55 31.29 38.29
N PRO A 66 -14.14 32.50 38.28
CA PRO A 66 -14.48 33.34 37.13
C PRO A 66 -14.03 34.81 37.29
N LEU A 67 -13.57 35.45 36.22
CA LEU A 67 -13.79 36.90 36.06
C LEU A 67 -13.94 37.22 34.58
N SER A 68 -15.20 37.36 34.19
CA SER A 68 -15.71 38.02 33.00
C SER A 68 -14.90 39.30 32.71
N PHE A 69 -14.71 39.62 31.43
CA PHE A 69 -14.17 40.86 30.83
C PHE A 69 -12.86 40.77 30.02
N PHE A 70 -12.04 39.72 30.14
CA PHE A 70 -10.82 39.53 29.31
C PHE A 70 -10.86 38.27 28.42
N SER A 71 -12.05 37.82 28.02
CA SER A 71 -12.26 36.46 27.47
C SER A 71 -11.70 36.21 26.06
N SER A 72 -11.31 37.23 25.29
CA SER A 72 -10.84 37.05 23.91
C SER A 72 -9.31 37.12 23.76
N LEU A 73 -8.61 37.87 24.60
CA LEU A 73 -7.15 38.03 24.51
C LEU A 73 -6.36 36.73 24.66
N PRO A 74 -6.63 35.86 25.65
CA PRO A 74 -5.90 34.59 25.76
C PRO A 74 -6.28 33.64 24.62
N LEU A 75 -7.49 33.71 24.07
CA LEU A 75 -7.89 32.91 22.91
C LEU A 75 -7.10 33.27 21.65
N VAL A 76 -6.87 34.56 21.43
CA VAL A 76 -6.03 35.03 20.32
C VAL A 76 -4.60 34.54 20.54
N ILE A 77 -4.02 34.74 21.73
CA ILE A 77 -2.63 34.31 22.03
C ILE A 77 -2.48 32.79 21.88
N VAL A 78 -3.44 32.01 22.38
CA VAL A 78 -3.45 30.54 22.24
C VAL A 78 -3.62 30.15 20.77
N GLY A 79 -4.48 30.83 20.03
CA GLY A 79 -4.65 30.65 18.59
C GLY A 79 -3.35 30.88 17.82
N THR A 80 -2.65 32.01 18.06
CA THR A 80 -1.39 32.32 17.37
C THR A 80 -0.25 31.39 17.77
N LEU A 81 -0.19 30.97 19.05
CA LEU A 81 0.83 30.02 19.52
C LEU A 81 0.61 28.62 18.93
N LEU A 82 -0.65 28.23 18.71
CA LEU A 82 -1.04 26.96 18.11
C LEU A 82 -0.89 26.93 16.58
N VAL A 83 -0.78 28.06 15.87
CA VAL A 83 -0.55 28.08 14.40
C VAL A 83 0.72 27.33 14.00
N GLY A 84 1.79 27.42 14.81
CA GLY A 84 3.03 26.67 14.57
C GLY A 84 2.82 25.15 14.51
N PRO A 85 2.33 24.51 15.59
CA PRO A 85 2.08 23.07 15.62
C PRO A 85 0.82 22.62 14.85
N LEU A 86 -0.19 23.47 14.62
CA LEU A 86 -1.32 23.11 13.74
C LEU A 86 -0.91 23.10 12.27
N SER A 87 0.05 23.93 11.86
CA SER A 87 0.53 23.92 10.47
C SER A 87 1.07 22.55 10.09
N THR A 88 1.73 21.81 10.98
CA THR A 88 2.25 20.48 10.66
C THR A 88 1.17 19.40 10.57
N ILE A 89 0.05 19.56 11.29
CA ILE A 89 -1.09 18.63 11.22
C ILE A 89 -1.92 18.83 9.94
N PHE A 90 -1.98 20.07 9.42
CA PHE A 90 -2.69 20.40 8.17
C PHE A 90 -1.78 20.51 6.93
N ALA A 91 -0.46 20.54 7.08
CA ALA A 91 0.51 20.55 5.97
C ALA A 91 0.82 19.15 5.42
N GLU A 92 0.36 18.09 6.08
CA GLU A 92 0.23 16.80 5.39
C GLU A 92 -0.99 16.90 4.49
N PRO A 93 -0.85 16.72 3.16
CA PRO A 93 -1.95 16.85 2.23
C PRO A 93 -2.94 15.71 2.51
N THR A 94 -3.93 15.98 3.35
CA THR A 94 -5.08 15.14 3.62
C THR A 94 -6.05 15.20 2.43
N GLY A 95 -5.51 14.98 1.23
CA GLY A 95 -6.29 14.72 0.01
C GLY A 95 -6.81 13.28 -0.09
N SER A 96 -6.55 12.44 0.93
CA SER A 96 -6.91 11.02 0.93
C SER A 96 -8.19 10.67 1.71
N VAL A 97 -8.82 11.63 2.39
CA VAL A 97 -9.98 11.37 3.26
C VAL A 97 -11.33 11.41 2.51
N PHE A 98 -11.38 11.92 1.27
CA PHE A 98 -12.64 12.08 0.53
C PHE A 98 -12.73 11.28 -0.78
N ASN A 99 -12.22 10.05 -0.84
CA ASN A 99 -12.57 9.13 -1.93
C ASN A 99 -12.54 7.63 -1.54
N PRO A 100 -13.59 7.09 -0.90
CA PRO A 100 -13.71 5.65 -0.71
C PRO A 100 -14.48 5.03 -1.88
N ARG A 101 -13.80 4.79 -3.00
CA ARG A 101 -14.16 3.65 -3.87
C ARG A 101 -13.05 2.62 -3.75
N GLY A 102 -13.25 1.71 -2.80
CA GLY A 102 -12.36 0.61 -2.53
C GLY A 102 -12.12 -0.26 -3.76
N LYS A 103 -10.84 -0.59 -3.98
CA LYS A 103 -10.35 -1.86 -4.52
C LYS A 103 -8.87 -1.98 -4.12
N THR A 104 -8.71 -2.53 -2.93
CA THR A 104 -7.59 -3.36 -2.45
C THR A 104 -6.44 -3.66 -3.42
N GLY A 105 -5.24 -3.30 -2.99
CA GLY A 105 -4.05 -4.18 -2.99
C GLY A 105 -3.43 -4.53 -4.35
N ARG A 106 -2.52 -3.66 -4.83
CA ARG A 106 -1.41 -3.88 -5.78
C ARG A 106 -0.67 -2.54 -5.94
N PRO A 107 0.55 -2.45 -6.49
CA PRO A 107 1.26 -1.18 -6.63
C PRO A 107 0.63 -0.27 -7.72
N HIS A 108 -0.58 0.25 -7.46
CA HIS A 108 -1.28 1.24 -8.29
C HIS A 108 -0.59 2.61 -8.29
N LEU A 109 0.37 2.84 -7.38
CA LEU A 109 1.13 4.09 -7.29
C LEU A 109 2.01 4.34 -8.53
N ALA A 110 2.40 3.30 -9.27
CA ALA A 110 3.25 3.49 -10.44
C ALA A 110 2.50 4.24 -11.56
N PHE A 111 1.18 4.10 -11.59
CA PHE A 111 0.32 4.66 -12.62
C PHE A 111 -0.34 5.98 -12.20
N SER A 112 -0.45 6.30 -10.91
CA SER A 112 -1.06 7.59 -10.53
C SER A 112 -0.37 8.83 -11.12
N LEU A 113 0.94 8.75 -11.39
CA LEU A 113 1.70 9.88 -11.93
C LEU A 113 1.45 10.11 -13.43
N PRO A 114 1.63 9.13 -14.34
CA PRO A 114 1.24 9.30 -15.74
C PRO A 114 -0.23 9.70 -15.89
N GLU A 115 -1.14 9.06 -15.16
CA GLU A 115 -2.57 9.36 -15.21
C GLU A 115 -2.89 10.81 -14.81
N SER A 116 -2.20 11.35 -13.80
CA SER A 116 -2.32 12.76 -13.42
C SER A 116 -1.90 13.69 -14.57
N ARG A 117 -0.82 13.36 -15.28
CA ARG A 117 -0.37 14.12 -16.47
C ARG A 117 -1.42 14.08 -17.58
N ILE A 118 -2.06 12.94 -17.82
CA ILE A 118 -3.15 12.81 -18.80
C ILE A 118 -4.31 13.73 -18.43
N MET A 119 -4.71 13.75 -17.15
CA MET A 119 -5.78 14.64 -16.66
C MET A 119 -5.47 16.13 -16.82
N ASN A 120 -4.18 16.49 -16.77
CA ASN A 120 -3.73 17.86 -17.04
C ASN A 120 -3.55 18.16 -18.54
N GLY A 121 -3.82 17.20 -19.44
CA GLY A 121 -3.60 17.32 -20.88
C GLY A 121 -2.14 17.18 -21.32
N GLU A 122 -1.24 16.80 -20.41
CA GLU A 122 0.20 16.69 -20.61
C GLU A 122 0.58 15.31 -21.20
N TYR A 123 -0.04 14.92 -22.32
CA TYR A 123 0.06 13.56 -22.86
C TYR A 123 1.48 13.12 -23.23
N ARG A 124 2.32 14.04 -23.71
CA ARG A 124 3.73 13.74 -24.02
C ARG A 124 4.54 13.40 -22.77
N GLU A 125 4.23 14.05 -21.65
CA GLU A 125 4.89 13.76 -20.37
C GLU A 125 4.37 12.44 -19.80
N ALA A 126 3.07 12.17 -19.89
CA ALA A 126 2.49 10.87 -19.53
C ALA A 126 3.14 9.72 -20.32
N LEU A 127 3.30 9.89 -21.63
CA LEU A 127 3.98 8.92 -22.49
C LEU A 127 5.42 8.67 -22.04
N LYS A 128 6.16 9.73 -21.71
CA LYS A 128 7.54 9.61 -21.20
C LYS A 128 7.58 8.78 -19.92
N LEU A 129 6.69 9.05 -18.97
CA LEU A 129 6.61 8.30 -17.72
C LEU A 129 6.29 6.82 -17.95
N TYR A 130 5.36 6.50 -18.86
CA TYR A 130 5.11 5.11 -19.23
C TYR A 130 6.34 4.45 -19.89
N ARG A 131 7.13 5.19 -20.68
CA ARG A 131 8.38 4.67 -21.25
C ARG A 131 9.41 4.38 -20.16
N GLU A 132 9.58 5.25 -19.19
CA GLU A 132 10.44 5.01 -18.01
C GLU A 132 10.01 3.74 -17.26
N MET A 133 8.69 3.48 -17.16
CA MET A 133 8.19 2.23 -16.56
C MET A 133 8.57 0.98 -17.38
N LEU A 134 8.61 1.07 -18.71
CA LEU A 134 9.08 0.00 -19.59
C LEU A 134 10.60 -0.17 -19.56
N GLU A 135 11.38 0.87 -19.26
CA GLU A 135 12.81 0.74 -19.04
C GLU A 135 13.11 -0.08 -17.79
N VAL A 136 12.32 0.10 -16.73
CA VAL A 136 12.42 -0.68 -15.49
C VAL A 136 11.91 -2.11 -15.66
N ASP A 137 10.74 -2.28 -16.30
CA ASP A 137 10.18 -3.60 -16.62
C ASP A 137 9.67 -3.66 -18.07
N PRO A 138 10.52 -4.11 -19.01
CA PRO A 138 10.16 -4.23 -20.43
C PRO A 138 9.10 -5.29 -20.72
N ARG A 139 8.75 -6.15 -19.75
CA ARG A 139 7.80 -7.25 -19.94
C ARG A 139 6.43 -6.93 -19.39
N ARG A 140 6.23 -5.71 -18.88
CA ARG A 140 4.98 -5.29 -18.26
C ARG A 140 3.89 -5.00 -19.29
N LEU A 141 3.11 -6.02 -19.63
CA LEU A 141 1.98 -5.95 -20.57
C LEU A 141 1.04 -4.77 -20.31
N GLU A 142 0.72 -4.52 -19.04
CA GLU A 142 -0.23 -3.47 -18.66
C GLU A 142 0.25 -2.07 -19.09
N VAL A 143 1.55 -1.80 -19.07
CA VAL A 143 2.10 -0.51 -19.51
C VAL A 143 1.95 -0.35 -21.03
N TYR A 144 2.17 -1.42 -21.80
CA TYR A 144 1.94 -1.39 -23.24
C TYR A 144 0.48 -1.07 -23.58
N ILE A 145 -0.47 -1.65 -22.86
CA ILE A 145 -1.91 -1.38 -23.04
C ILE A 145 -2.23 0.09 -22.72
N ARG A 146 -1.73 0.62 -21.60
CA ARG A 146 -1.92 2.04 -21.22
C ARG A 146 -1.39 3.02 -22.27
N ILE A 147 -0.20 2.74 -22.84
CA ILE A 147 0.34 3.57 -23.92
C ILE A 147 -0.54 3.47 -25.18
N LEU A 148 -1.09 2.30 -25.50
CA LEU A 148 -2.01 2.15 -26.64
C LEU A 148 -3.30 2.97 -26.43
N GLU A 149 -3.90 2.90 -25.24
CA GLU A 149 -5.07 3.69 -24.86
C GLU A 149 -4.78 5.19 -25.00
N LEU A 150 -3.71 5.68 -24.36
CA LEU A 150 -3.25 7.07 -24.45
C LEU A 150 -3.06 7.54 -25.91
N ALA A 151 -2.43 6.70 -26.74
CA ALA A 151 -2.13 7.05 -28.12
C ALA A 151 -3.39 7.13 -28.99
N PHE A 152 -4.37 6.26 -28.79
CA PHE A 152 -5.60 6.24 -29.59
C PHE A 152 -6.67 7.21 -29.08
N GLU A 153 -6.88 7.30 -27.77
CA GLU A 153 -7.99 8.03 -27.17
C GLU A 153 -7.65 9.51 -26.95
N ASP A 154 -6.53 9.78 -26.27
CA ASP A 154 -6.18 11.15 -25.85
C ASP A 154 -5.33 11.88 -26.90
N MET A 155 -4.25 11.25 -27.36
CA MET A 155 -3.30 11.86 -28.32
C MET A 155 -3.81 11.82 -29.76
N LYS A 156 -4.67 10.84 -30.09
CA LYS A 156 -5.14 10.56 -31.46
C LYS A 156 -3.99 10.36 -32.46
N GLU A 157 -2.86 9.83 -31.99
CA GLU A 157 -1.63 9.56 -32.75
C GLU A 157 -1.45 8.04 -32.97
N PRO A 158 -2.09 7.43 -33.98
CA PRO A 158 -2.04 5.98 -34.21
C PRO A 158 -0.63 5.47 -34.57
N GLN A 159 0.28 6.37 -34.96
CA GLN A 159 1.69 6.09 -35.22
C GLN A 159 2.37 5.53 -33.96
N VAL A 160 2.17 6.24 -32.83
CA VAL A 160 2.74 5.91 -31.51
C VAL A 160 2.19 4.57 -31.05
N ALA A 161 0.88 4.35 -31.23
CA ALA A 161 0.26 3.08 -30.90
C ALA A 161 0.87 1.90 -31.69
N LEU A 162 1.12 2.07 -32.99
CA LEU A 162 1.73 1.04 -33.82
C LEU A 162 3.18 0.73 -33.40
N GLU A 163 3.97 1.74 -33.07
CA GLU A 163 5.33 1.56 -32.57
C GLU A 163 5.35 0.80 -31.24
N THR A 164 4.55 1.23 -30.28
CA THR A 164 4.37 0.58 -28.98
C THR A 164 3.91 -0.86 -29.13
N PHE A 165 2.97 -1.13 -30.04
CA PHE A 165 2.52 -2.49 -30.33
C PHE A 165 3.68 -3.36 -30.82
N ARG A 166 4.45 -2.89 -31.80
CA ARG A 166 5.62 -3.62 -32.34
C ARG A 166 6.69 -3.87 -31.30
N GLU A 167 6.90 -2.93 -30.39
CA GLU A 167 7.82 -3.10 -29.28
C GLU A 167 7.32 -4.13 -28.27
N GLY A 168 6.06 -4.05 -27.85
CA GLY A 168 5.46 -5.03 -26.95
C GLY A 168 5.52 -6.45 -27.53
N MET A 169 5.28 -6.61 -28.83
CA MET A 169 5.42 -7.92 -29.50
C MET A 169 6.85 -8.49 -29.46
N ARG A 170 7.87 -7.63 -29.35
CA ARG A 170 9.29 -8.03 -29.25
C ARG A 170 9.72 -8.30 -27.81
N ASN A 171 9.30 -7.45 -26.87
CA ASN A 171 9.76 -7.51 -25.48
C ASN A 171 8.95 -8.49 -24.61
N LEU A 172 7.67 -8.71 -24.93
CA LEU A 172 6.85 -9.66 -24.20
C LEU A 172 7.30 -11.09 -24.47
N SER A 173 7.85 -11.73 -23.44
CA SER A 173 8.34 -13.12 -23.50
C SER A 173 7.21 -14.16 -23.66
N ASN A 174 6.05 -13.94 -23.03
CA ASN A 174 4.96 -14.91 -22.98
C ASN A 174 4.00 -14.75 -24.17
N GLN A 175 3.65 -15.88 -24.82
CA GLN A 175 2.69 -15.89 -25.94
C GLN A 175 1.34 -15.29 -25.54
N ARG A 176 0.83 -15.65 -24.37
CA ARG A 176 -0.43 -15.11 -23.83
C ARG A 176 -0.43 -13.57 -23.74
N GLY A 177 0.71 -12.97 -23.38
CA GLY A 177 0.81 -11.50 -23.29
C GLY A 177 0.75 -10.85 -24.67
N ARG A 178 1.40 -11.46 -25.66
CA ARG A 178 1.35 -11.02 -27.06
C ARG A 178 -0.07 -11.13 -27.64
N ASP A 179 -0.77 -12.22 -27.32
CA ASP A 179 -2.15 -12.44 -27.76
C ASP A 179 -3.09 -11.36 -27.19
N ILE A 180 -3.01 -11.10 -25.88
CA ILE A 180 -3.77 -10.03 -25.22
C ILE A 180 -3.46 -8.67 -25.85
N LEU A 181 -2.17 -8.34 -26.02
CA LEU A 181 -1.78 -7.07 -26.63
C LEU A 181 -2.30 -6.92 -28.07
N SER A 182 -2.32 -8.00 -28.84
CA SER A 182 -2.86 -8.01 -30.21
C SER A 182 -4.38 -7.82 -30.25
N GLU A 183 -5.10 -8.41 -29.31
CA GLU A 183 -6.53 -8.20 -29.14
C GLU A 183 -6.85 -6.75 -28.77
N GLU A 184 -6.17 -6.21 -27.76
CA GLU A 184 -6.31 -4.83 -27.30
C GLU A 184 -6.00 -3.82 -28.42
N TYR A 185 -4.90 -4.01 -29.15
CA TYR A 185 -4.56 -3.16 -30.29
C TYR A 185 -5.64 -3.18 -31.37
N ARG A 186 -6.19 -4.36 -31.70
CA ARG A 186 -7.27 -4.48 -32.69
C ARG A 186 -8.54 -3.78 -32.20
N ARG A 187 -8.91 -3.95 -30.93
CA ARG A 187 -10.08 -3.29 -30.33
C ARG A 187 -9.98 -1.77 -30.43
N LEU A 188 -8.86 -1.20 -29.95
CA LEU A 188 -8.64 0.25 -29.94
C LEU A 188 -8.57 0.82 -31.36
N ARG A 189 -7.87 0.14 -32.28
CA ARG A 189 -7.77 0.57 -33.69
C ARG A 189 -9.13 0.55 -34.40
N ALA A 190 -9.98 -0.43 -34.10
CA ALA A 190 -11.33 -0.49 -34.65
C ALA A 190 -12.18 0.68 -34.14
N GLY A 191 -12.12 0.96 -32.82
CA GLY A 191 -12.81 2.11 -32.21
C GLY A 191 -12.36 3.46 -32.78
N TYR A 192 -11.07 3.62 -33.10
CA TYR A 192 -10.54 4.85 -33.70
C TYR A 192 -10.99 5.10 -35.15
N ARG A 193 -11.32 4.05 -35.91
CA ARG A 193 -11.72 4.14 -37.32
C ARG A 193 -13.24 4.25 -37.53
N GLY A 194 -14.01 4.15 -36.46
CA GLY A 194 -15.48 4.22 -36.45
C GLY A 194 -16.01 5.64 -36.42
#